data_AF-A0A257J732-F1
#
_entry.id   AF-A0A257J732-F1
#
_cell.length_a   1.000
_cell.length_b   1.000
_cell.length_c   1.000
_cell.angle_alpha   90.00
_cell.angle_beta   90.00
_cell.angle_gamma   90.00
#
_symmetry.space_group_name_H-M   'P 1'
#
loop_
_entity.id
_entity.type
_entity.pdbx_description
1 polymer ?
#
loop_
_entity_poly.entity_id
_entity_poly.type
_entity_poly.pdbx_seq_one_letter_code
_entity_poly.pdbx_strand_id
1 'polypeptide(L)'
;MSLVAIGLNALLSGLLLVALWMGFRLNRRLNALRQSHEGFARAVAELDTAGLRAERGLAALREATDEAVDLLSDRIEKARALAAKLERQVERAPEPRARGEVVPMPRRSHGDDQERPVSEADVERVAHRLGSLLSAAREPRQRMAPEPEARLSAKPSRQRPGYEDELFGGDDEAGDLVLRKTAAGRR
;
A
#
# COMPACT_ATOMS: atom_id res chain seq x y z
N MET A 1 35.27 65.51 -4.91
CA MET A 1 35.45 64.34 -4.00
C MET A 1 36.67 63.58 -4.47
N SER A 2 37.66 63.36 -3.60
CA SER A 2 38.94 62.76 -3.99
C SER A 2 38.77 61.32 -4.48
N LEU A 3 39.39 60.96 -5.61
CA LEU A 3 39.44 59.59 -6.14
C LEU A 3 39.95 58.59 -5.09
N VAL A 4 40.87 59.05 -4.24
CA VAL A 4 41.46 58.27 -3.14
C VAL A 4 40.40 57.85 -2.12
N ALA A 5 39.45 58.74 -1.79
CA ALA A 5 38.37 58.44 -0.85
C ALA A 5 37.40 57.38 -1.42
N ILE A 6 37.14 57.42 -2.73
CA ILE A 6 36.31 56.42 -3.41
C ILE A 6 37.02 55.06 -3.41
N GLY A 7 38.32 55.02 -3.70
CA GLY A 7 39.10 53.79 -3.66
C GLY A 7 39.16 53.15 -2.27
N LEU A 8 39.37 53.96 -1.23
CA LEU A 8 39.44 53.49 0.15
C LEU A 8 38.07 52.97 0.64
N ASN A 9 36.98 53.67 0.31
CA ASN A 9 35.62 53.22 0.62
C ASN A 9 35.25 51.93 -0.12
N ALA A 10 35.63 51.80 -1.39
CA ALA A 10 35.40 50.58 -2.16
C ALA A 10 36.13 49.38 -1.52
N LEU A 11 37.40 49.56 -1.14
CA LEU A 11 38.17 48.53 -0.45
C LEU A 11 37.53 48.14 0.88
N LEU A 12 37.13 49.13 1.69
CA LEU A 12 36.49 48.90 2.98
C LEU A 12 35.14 48.16 2.83
N SER A 13 34.32 48.57 1.87
CA SER A 13 33.06 47.89 1.55
C SER A 13 33.27 46.45 1.08
N GLY A 14 34.32 46.20 0.29
CA GLY A 14 34.68 44.87 -0.18
C GLY A 14 35.09 43.94 0.96
N LEU A 15 35.94 44.41 1.88
CA LEU A 15 36.32 43.64 3.07
C LEU A 15 35.10 43.30 3.94
N LEU A 16 34.15 44.23 4.07
CA LEU A 16 32.91 44.04 4.80
C LEU A 16 32.01 42.98 4.16
N LEU A 17 31.90 42.99 2.82
CA LEU A 17 31.18 41.96 2.06
C LEU A 17 31.79 40.57 2.26
N VAL A 18 33.12 40.46 2.22
CA VAL A 18 33.82 39.18 2.44
C VAL A 18 33.58 38.65 3.85
N ALA A 19 33.65 39.53 4.86
CA ALA A 19 33.36 39.15 6.23
C ALA A 19 31.90 38.68 6.41
N LEU A 20 30.94 39.40 5.80
CA LEU A 20 29.52 39.04 5.85
C LEU A 20 29.25 37.70 5.14
N TRP A 21 29.87 37.48 3.98
CA TRP A 21 29.79 36.20 3.27
C TRP A 21 30.29 35.07 4.15
N MET A 22 31.47 35.23 4.75
CA MET A 22 32.08 34.20 5.58
C MET A 22 31.20 33.85 6.79
N GLY A 23 30.59 34.87 7.43
CA GLY A 23 29.60 34.68 8.48
C GLY A 23 28.35 33.90 8.02
N PHE A 24 27.81 34.25 6.84
CA PHE A 24 26.66 33.57 6.28
C PHE A 24 26.96 32.10 5.92
N ARG A 25 28.14 31.82 5.35
CA ARG A 25 28.58 30.46 5.00
C ARG A 25 28.72 29.57 6.25
N LEU A 26 29.21 30.12 7.36
CA LEU A 26 29.32 29.40 8.62
C LEU A 26 27.95 29.09 9.21
N ASN A 27 27.04 30.09 9.20
CA ASN A 27 25.69 29.92 9.71
C ASN A 27 24.91 28.86 8.92
N ARG A 28 25.07 28.82 7.59
CA ARG A 28 24.49 27.76 6.75
C ARG A 28 25.00 26.36 7.12
N ARG A 29 26.30 26.20 7.38
CA ARG A 29 26.89 24.90 7.75
C ARG A 29 26.39 24.42 9.11
N LEU A 30 26.26 25.31 10.10
CA LEU A 30 25.72 24.96 11.41
C LEU A 30 24.22 24.59 11.35
N ASN A 31 23.44 25.31 10.54
CA ASN A 31 22.03 24.98 10.34
C ASN A 31 21.83 23.64 9.62
N ALA A 32 22.66 23.30 8.63
CA ALA A 32 22.58 22.01 7.96
C ALA A 32 22.82 20.83 8.92
N LEU A 33 23.74 20.96 9.88
CA LEU A 33 23.98 19.94 10.90
C LEU A 33 22.85 19.85 11.93
N ARG A 34 22.27 20.98 12.36
CA ARG A 34 21.13 20.97 13.30
C ARG A 34 19.89 20.36 12.68
N GLN A 35 19.59 20.73 11.44
CA GLN A 35 18.43 20.24 10.71
C GLN A 35 18.56 18.75 10.39
N SER A 36 19.78 18.22 10.21
CA SER A 36 19.97 16.77 10.10
C SER A 36 19.68 16.05 11.42
N HIS A 37 20.13 16.56 12.57
CA HIS A 37 19.80 15.97 13.88
C HIS A 37 18.30 16.01 14.21
N GLU A 38 17.63 17.11 13.93
CA GLU A 38 16.17 17.22 14.08
C GLU A 38 15.44 16.24 13.14
N GLY A 39 15.94 16.08 11.91
CA GLY A 39 15.46 15.09 10.95
C GLY A 39 15.65 13.65 11.43
N PHE A 40 16.80 13.32 12.03
CA PHE A 40 17.06 12.00 12.61
C PHE A 40 16.19 11.73 13.84
N ALA A 41 16.02 12.70 14.73
CA ALA A 41 15.14 12.55 15.89
C ALA A 41 13.68 12.26 15.46
N ARG A 42 13.23 12.95 14.40
CA ARG A 42 11.91 12.70 13.81
C ARG A 42 11.81 11.33 13.14
N ALA A 43 12.82 10.93 12.38
CA ALA A 43 12.84 9.62 11.71
C ALA A 43 12.89 8.46 12.71
N VAL A 44 13.64 8.59 13.81
CA VAL A 44 13.68 7.57 14.88
C VAL A 44 12.34 7.48 15.60
N ALA A 45 11.71 8.62 15.91
CA ALA A 45 10.37 8.62 16.50
C ALA A 45 9.35 7.94 15.57
N GLU A 46 9.43 8.18 14.26
CA GLU A 46 8.59 7.50 13.27
C GLU A 46 8.87 5.99 13.23
N LEU A 47 10.14 5.58 13.27
CA LEU A 47 10.54 4.18 13.31
C LEU A 47 10.02 3.47 14.57
N ASP A 48 10.14 4.08 15.75
CA ASP A 48 9.64 3.51 17.00
C ASP A 48 8.12 3.33 16.94
N THR A 49 7.38 4.30 16.38
CA THR A 49 5.93 4.18 16.21
C THR A 49 5.56 3.05 15.23
N ALA A 50 6.32 2.89 14.15
CA ALA A 50 6.14 1.81 13.20
C ALA A 50 6.49 0.45 13.82
N GLY A 51 7.57 0.37 14.61
CA GLY A 51 8.00 -0.81 15.34
C GLY A 51 6.94 -1.27 16.34
N LEU A 52 6.44 -0.36 17.18
CA LEU A 52 5.34 -0.65 18.10
C LEU A 52 4.06 -1.12 17.38
N ARG A 53 3.79 -0.59 16.18
CA ARG A 53 2.67 -1.07 15.35
C ARG A 53 2.93 -2.48 14.82
N ALA A 54 4.16 -2.80 14.43
CA ALA A 54 4.54 -4.13 13.96
C ALA A 54 4.48 -5.17 15.08
N GLU A 55 5.00 -4.85 16.27
CA GLU A 55 4.92 -5.72 17.46
C GLU A 55 3.48 -6.04 17.84
N ARG A 56 2.60 -5.04 17.85
CA ARG A 56 1.16 -5.25 18.09
C ARG A 56 0.51 -6.12 17.03
N GLY A 57 0.88 -5.94 15.76
CA GLY A 57 0.39 -6.79 14.67
C GLY A 57 0.82 -8.25 14.83
N LEU A 58 2.06 -8.48 15.22
CA LEU A 58 2.62 -9.82 15.41
C LEU A 58 2.01 -10.52 16.63
N ALA A 59 1.77 -9.77 17.72
CA ALA A 59 1.04 -10.27 18.88
C ALA A 59 -0.40 -10.70 18.51
N ALA A 60 -1.12 -9.86 17.74
CA ALA A 60 -2.47 -10.19 17.27
C ALA A 60 -2.50 -11.41 16.33
N LEU A 61 -1.51 -11.52 15.43
CA LEU A 61 -1.36 -12.70 14.57
C LEU A 61 -1.11 -13.97 15.37
N ARG A 62 -0.29 -13.88 16.43
CA ARG A 62 0.02 -15.01 17.29
C ARG A 62 -1.21 -15.47 18.07
N GLU A 63 -1.94 -14.55 18.68
CA GLU A 63 -3.19 -14.84 19.38
C GLU A 63 -4.24 -15.46 18.45
N ALA A 64 -4.46 -14.90 17.26
CA ALA A 64 -5.38 -15.46 16.27
C ALA A 64 -4.95 -16.84 15.77
N THR A 65 -3.63 -17.10 15.69
CA THR A 65 -3.10 -18.39 15.30
C THR A 65 -3.29 -19.42 16.40
N ASP A 66 -3.03 -19.05 17.65
CA ASP A 66 -3.23 -19.92 18.82
C ASP A 66 -4.72 -20.32 18.93
N GLU A 67 -5.65 -19.36 18.78
CA GLU A 67 -7.10 -19.64 18.74
C GLU A 67 -7.47 -20.57 17.57
N ALA A 68 -6.92 -20.34 16.38
CA ALA A 68 -7.17 -21.19 15.22
C ALA A 68 -6.65 -22.63 15.41
N VAL A 69 -5.50 -22.80 16.09
CA VAL A 69 -4.92 -24.11 16.42
C VAL A 69 -5.79 -24.87 17.41
N ASP A 70 -6.31 -24.19 18.43
CA ASP A 70 -7.23 -24.80 19.41
C ASP A 70 -8.51 -25.27 18.74
N LEU A 71 -9.14 -24.41 17.92
CA LEU A 71 -10.34 -24.77 17.15
C LEU A 71 -10.11 -25.94 16.20
N LEU A 72 -8.94 -26.02 15.56
CA LEU A 72 -8.60 -27.12 14.67
C LEU A 72 -8.43 -28.43 15.45
N SER A 73 -7.77 -28.38 16.60
CA SER A 73 -7.57 -29.53 17.50
C SER A 73 -8.91 -30.10 17.97
N ASP A 74 -9.82 -29.22 18.38
CA ASP A 74 -11.20 -29.53 18.76
C ASP A 74 -11.96 -30.27 17.65
N ARG A 75 -11.81 -29.82 16.40
CA ARG A 75 -12.45 -30.44 15.23
C ARG A 75 -11.85 -31.81 14.92
N ILE A 76 -10.54 -31.96 15.06
CA ILE A 76 -9.85 -33.25 14.86
C ILE A 76 -10.33 -34.26 15.91
N GLU A 77 -10.44 -33.85 17.18
CA GLU A 77 -10.91 -34.73 18.25
C GLU A 77 -12.36 -35.15 18.02
N LYS A 78 -13.25 -34.22 17.67
CA LYS A 78 -14.64 -34.51 17.30
C LYS A 78 -14.74 -35.46 16.10
N ALA A 79 -13.94 -35.24 15.06
CA ALA A 79 -13.90 -36.11 13.89
C ALA A 79 -13.41 -37.53 14.24
N ARG A 80 -12.36 -37.66 15.06
CA ARG A 80 -11.87 -38.95 15.57
C ARG A 80 -12.93 -39.67 16.41
N ALA A 81 -13.63 -38.95 17.28
CA ALA A 81 -14.71 -39.51 18.09
C ALA A 81 -15.89 -40.00 17.23
N LEU A 82 -16.24 -39.26 16.17
CA LEU A 82 -17.27 -39.66 15.21
C LEU A 82 -16.83 -40.86 14.36
N ALA A 83 -15.59 -40.88 13.89
CA ALA A 83 -15.02 -42.01 13.16
C ALA A 83 -15.05 -43.30 14.01
N ALA A 84 -14.62 -43.22 15.28
CA ALA A 84 -14.66 -44.35 16.20
C ALA A 84 -16.09 -44.84 16.49
N LYS A 85 -17.07 -43.93 16.54
CA LYS A 85 -18.50 -44.30 16.69
C LYS A 85 -19.01 -45.02 15.45
N LEU A 86 -18.65 -44.53 14.25
CA LEU A 86 -19.01 -45.17 12.99
C LEU A 86 -18.40 -46.56 12.86
N GLU A 87 -17.12 -46.72 13.21
CA GLU A 87 -16.44 -48.01 13.16
C GLU A 87 -17.10 -49.05 14.07
N ARG A 88 -17.47 -48.66 15.30
CA ARG A 88 -18.24 -49.53 16.21
C ARG A 88 -19.64 -49.87 15.68
N GLN A 89 -20.28 -48.98 14.94
CA GLN A 89 -21.58 -49.24 14.30
C GLN A 89 -21.44 -50.19 13.12
N VAL A 90 -20.34 -50.09 12.35
CA VAL A 90 -20.02 -51.00 11.26
C VAL A 90 -19.70 -52.40 11.79
N GLU A 91 -18.89 -52.53 12.84
CA GLU A 91 -18.61 -53.82 13.48
C GLU A 91 -19.86 -54.46 14.12
N ARG A 92 -20.78 -53.65 14.63
CA ARG A 92 -22.06 -54.13 15.18
C ARG A 92 -23.13 -54.38 14.12
N ALA A 93 -22.93 -53.91 12.89
CA ALA A 93 -23.84 -54.23 11.82
C ALA A 93 -23.69 -55.74 11.53
N PRO A 94 -24.77 -56.53 11.62
CA PRO A 94 -24.71 -57.94 11.26
C PRO A 94 -24.24 -58.04 9.80
N GLU A 95 -23.31 -58.96 9.52
CA GLU A 95 -22.81 -59.18 8.17
C GLU A 95 -23.96 -59.15 7.17
N PRO A 96 -23.88 -58.33 6.09
CA PRO A 96 -24.88 -58.38 5.06
C PRO A 96 -24.84 -59.78 4.47
N ARG A 97 -25.88 -60.58 4.77
CA ARG A 97 -26.14 -61.82 4.07
C ARG A 97 -26.05 -61.51 2.58
N ALA A 98 -25.03 -62.05 1.93
CA ALA A 98 -24.80 -61.96 0.51
C ALA A 98 -26.03 -62.46 -0.25
N ARG A 99 -26.94 -61.55 -0.60
CA ARG A 99 -27.99 -61.72 -1.60
C ARG A 99 -28.48 -60.34 -1.99
N GLY A 100 -27.89 -59.83 -3.06
CA GLY A 100 -28.21 -58.52 -3.60
C GLY A 100 -27.15 -58.15 -4.61
N GLU A 101 -27.22 -58.80 -5.76
CA GLU A 101 -26.75 -58.37 -7.07
C GLU A 101 -25.98 -57.04 -7.07
N VAL A 102 -24.66 -57.16 -7.21
CA VAL A 102 -23.78 -56.00 -7.43
C VAL A 102 -24.11 -55.43 -8.80
N VAL A 103 -25.06 -54.49 -8.86
CA VAL A 103 -25.19 -53.61 -10.02
C VAL A 103 -23.94 -52.72 -10.02
N PRO A 104 -23.08 -52.78 -11.06
CA PRO A 104 -21.90 -51.95 -11.11
C PRO A 104 -22.36 -50.49 -11.30
N MET A 105 -22.41 -49.74 -10.21
CA MET A 105 -22.46 -48.28 -10.29
C MET A 105 -21.20 -47.84 -11.07
N PRO A 106 -21.32 -46.93 -12.06
CA PRO A 106 -20.15 -46.40 -12.73
C PRO A 106 -19.32 -45.66 -11.68
N ARG A 107 -18.20 -46.27 -11.28
CA ARG A 107 -17.12 -45.57 -10.59
C ARG A 107 -16.75 -44.40 -11.48
N ARG A 108 -17.06 -43.17 -11.05
CA ARG A 108 -16.37 -41.99 -11.58
C ARG A 108 -14.90 -42.19 -11.25
N SER A 109 -14.13 -42.54 -12.26
CA SER A 109 -12.68 -42.56 -12.22
C SER A 109 -12.20 -41.19 -11.74
N HIS A 110 -11.79 -41.12 -10.48
CA HIS A 110 -11.03 -39.99 -9.92
C HIS A 110 -9.59 -40.14 -10.42
N GLY A 111 -9.39 -39.97 -11.72
CA GLY A 111 -8.12 -40.25 -12.40
C GLY A 111 -7.86 -39.48 -13.69
N ASP A 112 -8.74 -38.56 -14.08
CA ASP A 112 -8.53 -37.68 -15.24
C ASP A 112 -8.16 -36.26 -14.78
N ASP A 113 -7.15 -36.15 -13.91
CA ASP A 113 -6.32 -34.93 -13.78
C ASP A 113 -5.20 -34.96 -14.83
N GLN A 114 -5.52 -35.42 -16.05
CA GLN A 114 -4.64 -35.31 -17.20
C GLN A 114 -5.07 -34.06 -17.97
N GLU A 115 -4.36 -32.96 -17.69
CA GLU A 115 -4.15 -31.77 -18.51
C GLU A 115 -5.02 -31.68 -19.77
N ARG A 116 -6.33 -31.44 -19.60
CA ARG A 116 -7.13 -30.94 -20.71
C ARG A 116 -6.71 -29.50 -20.93
N PRO A 117 -6.18 -29.12 -22.12
CA PRO A 117 -5.96 -27.72 -22.42
C PRO A 117 -7.31 -27.03 -22.29
N VAL A 118 -7.40 -26.08 -21.36
CA VAL A 118 -8.60 -25.29 -21.12
C VAL A 118 -8.98 -24.67 -22.47
N SER A 119 -10.08 -25.14 -23.06
CA SER A 119 -10.52 -24.67 -24.37
C SER A 119 -10.95 -23.21 -24.24
N GLU A 120 -10.64 -22.39 -25.24
CA GLU A 120 -11.04 -20.98 -25.29
C GLU A 120 -12.56 -20.82 -25.07
N ALA A 121 -13.34 -21.81 -25.53
CA ALA A 121 -14.78 -21.88 -25.32
C ALA A 121 -15.23 -22.11 -23.86
N ASP A 122 -14.37 -22.67 -23.01
CA ASP A 122 -14.63 -22.83 -21.58
C ASP A 122 -14.35 -21.52 -20.82
N VAL A 123 -13.28 -20.82 -21.21
CA VAL A 123 -12.97 -19.48 -20.68
C VAL A 123 -14.07 -18.49 -21.03
N GLU A 124 -14.56 -18.53 -22.28
CA GLU A 124 -15.65 -17.67 -22.74
C GLU A 124 -16.97 -17.96 -22.00
N ARG A 125 -17.28 -19.24 -21.74
CA ARG A 125 -18.45 -19.64 -20.94
C ARG A 125 -18.35 -19.20 -19.48
N VAL A 126 -17.18 -19.31 -18.87
CA VAL A 126 -16.95 -18.85 -17.50
C VAL A 126 -17.01 -17.32 -17.42
N ALA A 127 -16.42 -16.61 -18.39
CA ALA A 127 -16.47 -15.16 -18.48
C ALA A 127 -17.91 -14.65 -18.67
N HIS A 128 -18.70 -15.29 -19.54
CA HIS A 128 -20.12 -14.96 -19.68
C HIS A 128 -20.93 -15.23 -18.43
N ARG A 129 -20.64 -16.31 -17.70
CA ARG A 129 -21.32 -16.64 -16.44
C ARG A 129 -20.94 -15.65 -15.33
N LEU A 130 -19.68 -15.23 -15.26
CA LEU A 130 -19.24 -14.19 -14.32
C LEU A 130 -19.84 -12.83 -14.70
N GLY A 131 -19.88 -12.50 -16.00
CA GLY A 131 -20.48 -11.28 -16.51
C GLY A 131 -21.98 -11.20 -16.24
N SER A 132 -22.72 -12.30 -16.38
CA SER A 132 -24.15 -12.34 -16.06
C SER A 132 -24.42 -12.20 -14.57
N LEU A 133 -23.59 -12.83 -13.72
CA LEU A 133 -23.67 -12.69 -12.26
C LEU A 133 -23.31 -11.27 -11.78
N LEU A 134 -22.27 -10.67 -12.36
CA LEU A 134 -21.88 -9.29 -12.07
C LEU A 134 -22.92 -8.27 -12.58
N SER A 135 -23.55 -8.53 -13.71
CA SER A 135 -24.63 -7.70 -14.24
C SER A 135 -25.89 -7.79 -13.39
N ALA A 136 -26.25 -8.99 -12.93
CA ALA A 136 -27.35 -9.20 -11.98
C ALA A 136 -27.08 -8.54 -10.61
N ALA A 137 -25.83 -8.53 -10.15
CA ALA A 137 -25.44 -7.83 -8.93
C ALA A 137 -25.37 -6.30 -9.10
N ARG A 138 -25.31 -5.80 -10.35
CA ARG A 138 -25.21 -4.37 -10.69
C ARG A 138 -26.56 -3.73 -11.00
N GLU A 139 -27.67 -4.48 -10.97
CA GLU A 139 -28.99 -3.87 -11.09
C GLU A 139 -29.20 -2.80 -10.00
N PRO A 140 -29.65 -1.61 -10.39
CA PRO A 140 -29.49 -0.41 -9.58
C PRO A 140 -30.50 -0.42 -8.44
N ARG A 141 -29.97 -0.33 -7.22
CA ARG A 141 -30.67 0.20 -6.05
C ARG A 141 -31.54 1.37 -6.50
N GLN A 142 -32.86 1.19 -6.38
CA GLN A 142 -33.90 2.15 -6.75
C GLN A 142 -33.48 3.59 -6.43
N ARG A 143 -33.34 4.36 -7.50
CA ARG A 143 -33.15 5.80 -7.49
C ARG A 143 -34.49 6.41 -7.12
N MET A 144 -34.70 6.66 -5.83
CA MET A 144 -35.78 7.52 -5.35
C MET A 144 -35.60 8.92 -5.97
N ALA A 145 -36.71 9.51 -6.41
CA ALA A 145 -36.82 10.70 -7.26
C ALA A 145 -36.13 11.98 -6.69
N PRO A 146 -35.85 12.99 -7.53
CA PRO A 146 -35.02 14.14 -7.15
C PRO A 146 -35.83 15.22 -6.43
N GLU A 147 -35.41 15.59 -5.22
CA GLU A 147 -35.72 16.91 -4.66
C GLU A 147 -34.69 17.92 -5.16
N PRO A 148 -35.10 19.07 -5.71
CA PRO A 148 -34.19 20.12 -6.13
C PRO A 148 -34.05 21.14 -5.00
N GLU A 149 -33.04 21.01 -4.14
CA GLU A 149 -32.62 22.17 -3.35
C GLU A 149 -31.14 22.08 -2.91
N ALA A 150 -30.34 22.87 -3.62
CA ALA A 150 -29.37 23.80 -3.06
C ALA A 150 -28.29 23.26 -2.09
N ARG A 151 -27.07 23.29 -2.63
CA ARG A 151 -25.83 23.82 -2.03
C ARG A 151 -24.86 22.81 -1.40
N LEU A 152 -23.68 22.81 -2.05
CA LEU A 152 -22.35 22.64 -1.47
C LEU A 152 -22.01 21.24 -0.95
N SER A 153 -21.15 20.51 -1.67
CA SER A 153 -19.77 20.27 -1.23
C SER A 153 -19.08 19.20 -2.09
N ALA A 154 -18.01 19.64 -2.76
CA ALA A 154 -16.79 18.96 -3.14
C ALA A 154 -16.79 17.46 -3.54
N LYS A 155 -16.41 17.23 -4.80
CA LYS A 155 -15.74 16.01 -5.28
C LYS A 155 -14.56 15.64 -4.37
N PRO A 156 -14.32 14.36 -4.05
CA PRO A 156 -13.06 13.97 -3.44
C PRO A 156 -11.97 14.04 -4.53
N SER A 157 -11.18 15.11 -4.52
CA SER A 157 -9.90 15.17 -5.22
C SER A 157 -8.97 14.16 -4.56
N ARG A 158 -8.64 13.11 -5.32
CA ARG A 158 -7.60 12.14 -4.97
C ARG A 158 -6.25 12.86 -5.06
N GLN A 159 -5.86 13.54 -3.99
CA GLN A 159 -4.55 14.17 -3.86
C GLN A 159 -3.50 13.06 -3.72
N ARG A 160 -2.73 12.84 -4.79
CA ARG A 160 -1.44 12.16 -4.68
C ARG A 160 -0.53 13.02 -3.78
N PRO A 161 0.18 12.45 -2.79
CA PRO A 161 1.16 13.20 -2.01
C PRO A 161 2.29 13.66 -2.93
N GLY A 162 2.49 14.98 -3.06
CA GLY A 162 3.50 15.61 -3.92
C GLY A 162 4.93 15.55 -3.35
N TYR A 163 5.28 14.49 -2.61
CA TYR A 163 6.59 14.37 -1.97
C TYR A 163 7.66 13.74 -2.88
N GLU A 164 7.28 13.22 -4.05
CA GLU A 164 8.23 12.54 -4.96
C GLU A 164 8.89 13.48 -5.98
N ASP A 165 8.28 14.62 -6.32
CA ASP A 165 8.79 15.53 -7.36
C ASP A 165 9.80 16.58 -6.86
N GLU A 166 9.83 16.89 -5.55
CA GLU A 166 10.82 17.83 -4.99
C GLU A 166 12.16 17.14 -4.64
N LEU A 167 12.22 15.81 -4.60
CA LEU A 167 13.41 15.06 -4.19
C LEU A 167 14.46 14.94 -5.32
N PHE A 168 14.07 15.13 -6.58
CA PHE A 168 14.95 14.98 -7.76
C PHE A 168 15.07 16.25 -8.64
N GLY A 169 14.54 17.40 -8.19
CA GLY A 169 14.47 18.64 -8.98
C GLY A 169 15.54 19.70 -8.69
N GLY A 170 16.61 19.37 -7.96
CA GLY A 170 17.69 20.31 -7.67
C GLY A 170 18.79 20.22 -8.72
N ASP A 171 18.83 21.16 -9.68
CA ASP A 171 20.05 21.94 -10.01
C ASP A 171 20.01 22.77 -11.32
N ASP A 172 18.90 22.87 -12.06
CA ASP A 172 18.94 23.55 -13.39
C ASP A 172 18.23 24.93 -13.50
N GLU A 173 17.40 25.35 -12.54
CA GLU A 173 16.56 26.57 -12.68
C GLU A 173 17.13 27.85 -12.03
N ALA A 174 18.38 27.84 -11.56
CA ALA A 174 19.02 29.03 -10.99
C ALA A 174 19.90 29.81 -12.00
N GLY A 175 20.17 29.25 -13.19
CA GLY A 175 21.03 29.87 -14.21
C GLY A 175 20.30 30.85 -15.14
N ASP A 176 19.02 30.63 -15.42
CA ASP A 176 18.35 31.30 -16.54
C ASP A 176 17.65 32.63 -16.17
N LEU A 177 17.31 32.80 -14.88
CA LEU A 177 16.72 34.04 -14.36
C LEU A 177 17.73 35.21 -14.24
N VAL A 178 19.04 34.92 -14.23
CA VAL A 178 20.08 35.96 -14.12
C VAL A 178 20.45 36.53 -15.50
N LEU A 179 20.35 35.74 -16.58
CA LEU A 179 20.63 36.21 -17.94
C LEU A 179 19.50 37.05 -18.55
N ARG A 180 18.25 36.84 -18.13
CA ARG A 180 17.11 37.59 -18.66
C ARG A 180 16.96 39.00 -18.08
N LYS A 181 17.51 39.25 -16.88
CA LYS A 181 17.42 40.56 -16.20
C LYS A 181 18.46 41.58 -16.69
N THR A 182 19.54 41.16 -17.36
CA THR A 182 20.57 42.07 -17.89
C THR A 182 20.31 42.54 -19.33
N ALA A 183 19.34 41.94 -20.03
CA ALA A 183 19.02 42.28 -21.42
C ALA A 183 17.91 43.36 -21.60
N ALA A 184 17.20 43.74 -20.53
CA ALA A 184 16.03 44.63 -20.61
C ALA A 184 16.25 46.04 -20.02
N GLY A 185 17.48 46.55 -20.07
CA GLY A 185 17.84 47.84 -19.47
C GLY A 185 18.76 48.68 -20.36
N ARG A 186 18.36 48.96 -21.60
CA ARG A 186 18.97 50.03 -22.41
C ARG A 186 17.93 50.64 -23.35
N ARG A 187 17.22 51.65 -22.84
CA ARG A 187 16.70 52.78 -23.60
C ARG A 187 17.22 54.03 -22.94
#